data_AF-A0A9R0JSS7-F1
#
_entry.id   AF-A0A9R0JSS7-F1
#
_cell.length_a   1.000
_cell.length_b   1.000
_cell.length_c   1.000
_cell.angle_alpha   90.00
_cell.angle_beta   90.00
_cell.angle_gamma   90.00
#
_symmetry.space_group_name_H-M   'P 1'
#
loop_
_entity.id
_entity.type
_entity.pdbx_description
1 polymer ?
#
loop_
_entity_poly.entity_id
_entity_poly.type
_entity_poly.pdbx_seq_one_letter_code
_entity_poly.pdbx_strand_id
1 'polypeptide(L)'
;MCQNNYHYHPRHDHSQPCLHCNPHSYIRMVQHMIERCLLLQMDREQCIKALAEHAKIKPIITLTVWRELLKENRDFFQTYFHGVSPTPLINMFKHHQDSQEGDTGGDHIKKN
;
A
#
# COMPACT_ATOMS: atom_id res chain seq x y z
N MET A 1 -14.17 -3.53 -25.94
CA MET A 1 -14.93 -2.94 -24.82
C MET A 1 -16.34 -3.53 -24.89
N CYS A 2 -16.90 -4.03 -23.79
CA CYS A 2 -18.25 -4.60 -23.78
C CYS A 2 -19.29 -3.48 -23.94
N GLN A 3 -19.62 -3.14 -25.18
CA GLN A 3 -20.72 -2.23 -25.50
C GLN A 3 -21.96 -3.05 -25.79
N ASN A 4 -23.07 -2.66 -25.16
CA ASN A 4 -24.41 -3.18 -25.41
C ASN A 4 -24.77 -3.02 -26.89
N ASN A 5 -24.84 -4.13 -27.61
CA ASN A 5 -25.72 -4.34 -28.76
C ASN A 5 -25.73 -5.84 -29.11
N TYR A 6 -26.88 -6.36 -29.51
CA TYR A 6 -27.11 -7.75 -29.90
C TYR A 6 -25.97 -8.32 -30.77
N HIS A 7 -25.00 -9.00 -30.18
CA HIS A 7 -23.98 -9.71 -30.94
C HIS A 7 -23.34 -10.80 -30.08
N TYR A 8 -23.34 -12.01 -30.63
CA TYR A 8 -22.65 -13.19 -30.11
C TYR A 8 -21.24 -12.81 -29.62
N HIS A 9 -20.95 -13.00 -28.33
CA HIS A 9 -19.61 -12.83 -27.78
C HIS A 9 -18.80 -14.13 -28.01
N PRO A 10 -17.77 -14.10 -28.87
CA PRO A 10 -16.76 -15.17 -28.90
C PRO A 10 -16.09 -15.17 -27.53
N ARG A 11 -15.78 -16.37 -27.01
CA ARG A 11 -15.15 -16.56 -25.70
C ARG A 11 -13.96 -15.62 -25.51
N HIS A 12 -14.21 -14.55 -24.77
CA HIS A 12 -13.18 -13.67 -24.25
C HIS A 12 -12.48 -14.47 -23.15
N ASP A 13 -11.34 -15.06 -23.48
CA ASP A 13 -10.35 -15.50 -22.49
C ASP A 13 -9.82 -14.22 -21.82
N HIS A 14 -10.61 -13.68 -20.90
CA HIS A 14 -10.33 -12.45 -20.19
C HIS A 14 -10.23 -12.82 -18.73
N SER A 15 -8.99 -12.93 -18.28
CA SER A 15 -8.59 -13.17 -16.89
C SER A 15 -9.09 -12.11 -15.90
N GLN A 16 -9.78 -11.06 -16.36
CA GLN A 16 -10.34 -10.01 -15.52
C GLN A 16 -11.85 -9.81 -15.74
N PRO A 17 -12.62 -9.65 -14.65
CA PRO A 17 -14.05 -9.34 -14.71
C PRO A 17 -14.31 -8.02 -15.48
N CYS A 18 -15.46 -7.93 -16.13
CA CYS A 18 -15.89 -6.72 -16.82
C CYS A 18 -16.80 -5.89 -15.90
N LEU A 19 -16.52 -4.59 -15.77
CA LEU A 19 -17.35 -3.66 -15.00
C LEU A 19 -18.82 -3.62 -15.49
N HIS A 20 -19.06 -3.85 -16.78
CA HIS A 20 -20.41 -3.76 -17.37
C HIS A 20 -21.18 -5.08 -17.23
N CYS A 21 -20.49 -6.22 -17.40
CA CYS A 21 -21.13 -7.54 -17.37
C CYS A 21 -21.23 -8.10 -15.95
N ASN A 22 -20.27 -7.78 -15.09
CA ASN A 22 -20.23 -8.21 -13.70
C ASN A 22 -19.62 -7.12 -12.81
N PRO A 23 -20.37 -6.02 -12.54
CA PRO A 23 -19.89 -4.89 -11.76
C PRO A 23 -19.45 -5.31 -10.35
N HIS A 24 -20.17 -6.22 -9.71
CA HIS A 24 -19.84 -6.68 -8.36
C HIS A 24 -18.49 -7.40 -8.29
N SER A 25 -18.21 -8.33 -9.22
CA SER A 25 -16.91 -9.01 -9.25
C SER A 25 -15.78 -8.07 -9.65
N TYR A 26 -16.03 -7.09 -10.51
CA TYR A 26 -15.04 -6.07 -10.85
C TYR A 26 -14.69 -5.19 -9.65
N ILE A 27 -15.70 -4.68 -8.93
CA ILE A 27 -15.47 -3.86 -7.73
C ILE A 27 -14.72 -4.66 -6.66
N ARG A 28 -15.11 -5.92 -6.41
CA ARG A 28 -14.39 -6.80 -5.47
C ARG A 28 -12.92 -7.00 -5.87
N MET A 29 -12.64 -7.19 -7.16
CA MET A 29 -11.27 -7.28 -7.65
C MET A 29 -10.50 -5.98 -7.36
N VAL A 30 -11.10 -4.81 -7.61
CA VAL A 30 -10.44 -3.51 -7.33
C VAL A 30 -10.20 -3.32 -5.83
N GLN A 31 -11.18 -3.66 -4.98
CA GLN A 31 -11.02 -3.62 -3.51
C GLN A 31 -9.84 -4.49 -3.06
N HIS A 32 -9.75 -5.72 -3.55
CA HIS A 32 -8.63 -6.60 -3.23
C HIS A 32 -7.27 -6.04 -3.67
N MET A 33 -7.19 -5.39 -4.83
CA MET A 33 -5.96 -4.74 -5.28
C MET A 33 -5.59 -3.54 -4.40
N ILE A 34 -6.58 -2.79 -3.91
CA ILE A 34 -6.37 -1.70 -2.94
C ILE A 34 -5.85 -2.26 -1.61
N GLU A 35 -6.46 -3.33 -1.08
CA GLU A 35 -6.00 -4.01 0.14
C GLU A 35 -4.53 -4.44 0.03
N ARG A 36 -4.14 -5.01 -1.12
CA ARG A 36 -2.74 -5.37 -1.39
C ARG A 36 -1.81 -4.17 -1.41
N CYS A 37 -2.23 -3.03 -1.97
CA CYS A 37 -1.45 -1.79 -1.91
C CYS A 37 -1.27 -1.30 -0.47
N LEU A 38 -2.33 -1.38 0.35
CA LEU A 38 -2.27 -1.02 1.76
C LEU A 38 -1.29 -1.91 2.53
N LEU A 39 -1.31 -3.23 2.29
CA LEU A 39 -0.34 -4.16 2.89
C LEU A 39 1.12 -3.84 2.52
N LEU A 40 1.34 -3.29 1.33
CA LEU A 40 2.65 -2.84 0.85
C LEU A 40 3.01 -1.42 1.35
N GLN A 41 2.23 -0.85 2.28
CA GLN A 41 2.41 0.51 2.81
C GLN A 41 2.42 1.61 1.74
N MET A 42 1.70 1.38 0.63
CA MET A 42 1.57 2.39 -0.42
C MET A 42 0.60 3.49 0.02
N ASP A 43 0.96 4.73 -0.31
CA ASP A 43 0.02 5.84 -0.22
C ASP A 43 -1.04 5.76 -1.34
N ARG A 44 -2.03 6.65 -1.26
CA ARG A 44 -3.14 6.70 -2.22
C ARG A 44 -2.66 6.91 -3.66
N GLU A 45 -1.68 7.77 -3.88
CA GLU A 45 -1.19 8.13 -5.22
C GLU A 45 -0.37 7.00 -5.83
N GLN A 46 0.48 6.37 -5.02
CA GLN A 46 1.21 5.15 -5.38
C GLN A 46 0.25 4.02 -5.73
N CYS A 47 -0.80 3.79 -4.94
CA CYS A 47 -1.84 2.81 -5.22
C CYS A 47 -2.54 3.08 -6.56
N ILE A 48 -2.97 4.33 -6.81
CA ILE A 48 -3.64 4.73 -8.06
C ILE A 48 -2.72 4.47 -9.27
N LYS A 49 -1.45 4.88 -9.17
CA LYS A 49 -0.47 4.69 -10.25
C LYS A 49 -0.20 3.21 -10.51
N ALA A 50 0.05 2.43 -9.46
CA ALA A 50 0.31 1.00 -9.57
C ALA A 50 -0.86 0.23 -10.22
N LEU A 51 -2.10 0.52 -9.82
CA LEU A 51 -3.29 -0.12 -10.40
C LEU A 51 -3.51 0.29 -11.86
N ALA A 52 -3.17 1.53 -12.21
CA ALA A 52 -3.25 1.99 -13.60
C ALA A 52 -2.20 1.31 -14.49
N GLU A 53 -0.95 1.23 -14.05
CA GLU A 53 0.16 0.68 -14.83
C GLU A 53 0.11 -0.85 -14.91
N HIS A 54 -0.11 -1.54 -13.79
CA HIS A 54 0.01 -3.00 -13.71
C HIS A 54 -1.31 -3.74 -13.95
N ALA A 55 -2.44 -3.16 -13.53
CA ALA A 55 -3.75 -3.79 -13.65
C ALA A 55 -4.65 -3.15 -14.72
N LYS A 56 -4.18 -2.11 -15.41
CA LYS A 56 -4.93 -1.36 -16.45
C LYS A 56 -6.28 -0.83 -15.93
N ILE A 57 -6.38 -0.57 -14.63
CA ILE A 57 -7.58 -0.01 -14.00
C ILE A 57 -7.56 1.51 -14.17
N LYS A 58 -8.66 2.10 -14.63
CA LYS A 58 -8.74 3.55 -14.79
C LYS A 58 -8.62 4.24 -13.42
N PRO A 59 -7.79 5.30 -13.27
CA PRO A 59 -7.59 6.01 -12.01
C PRO A 59 -8.89 6.43 -11.30
N ILE A 60 -9.89 6.87 -12.08
CA ILE A 60 -11.20 7.29 -11.55
C ILE A 60 -11.95 6.15 -10.84
N ILE A 61 -11.79 4.91 -11.30
CA ILE A 61 -12.39 3.74 -10.67
C ILE A 61 -11.73 3.49 -9.31
N THR A 62 -10.39 3.42 -9.28
CA THR A 62 -9.63 3.23 -8.04
C THR A 62 -9.96 4.32 -7.03
N LEU A 63 -10.00 5.58 -7.46
CA LEU A 63 -10.36 6.70 -6.59
C LEU A 63 -11.77 6.58 -6.01
N THR A 64 -12.73 6.16 -6.83
CA THR A 64 -14.12 5.99 -6.39
C THR A 64 -14.22 4.88 -5.36
N VAL A 65 -13.65 3.70 -5.64
CA VAL A 65 -13.68 2.56 -4.71
C VAL A 65 -12.93 2.90 -3.42
N TRP A 66 -11.77 3.54 -3.50
CA TRP A 66 -11.02 3.99 -2.33
C TRP A 66 -11.83 4.94 -1.43
N ARG A 67 -12.54 5.90 -2.04
CA ARG A 67 -13.37 6.86 -1.30
C ARG A 67 -14.51 6.17 -0.56
N GLU A 68 -15.18 5.21 -1.19
CA GLU A 68 -16.25 4.45 -0.53
C GLU A 68 -15.70 3.55 0.58
N LEU A 69 -14.57 2.86 0.35
CA LEU A 69 -13.89 2.07 1.39
C LEU A 69 -13.50 2.92 2.60
N LEU A 70 -12.98 4.13 2.38
CA LEU A 70 -12.61 5.05 3.45
C LEU A 70 -13.83 5.51 4.27
N LYS A 71 -14.97 5.76 3.61
CA LYS A 71 -16.21 6.15 4.28
C LYS A 71 -16.77 5.04 5.16
N GLU A 72 -16.72 3.80 4.67
CA GLU A 72 -17.25 2.62 5.36
C GLU A 72 -16.32 2.13 6.48
N ASN A 73 -15.00 2.33 6.37
CA ASN A 73 -13.99 1.76 7.27
C ASN A 73 -13.10 2.83 7.91
N ARG A 74 -13.67 3.94 8.38
CA ARG A 74 -12.92 5.11 8.86
C ARG A 74 -11.87 4.76 9.92
N ASP A 75 -12.25 3.98 10.92
CA ASP A 75 -11.36 3.64 12.04
C ASP A 75 -10.15 2.84 11.58
N PHE A 76 -10.36 1.88 10.65
CA PHE A 76 -9.26 1.12 10.04
C PHE A 76 -8.28 2.03 9.30
N PHE A 77 -8.78 2.93 8.45
CA PHE A 77 -7.92 3.84 7.69
C PHE A 77 -7.22 4.86 8.59
N GLN A 78 -7.85 5.30 9.68
CA GLN A 78 -7.21 6.15 10.67
C GLN A 78 -6.02 5.43 11.29
N THR A 79 -6.20 4.19 11.78
CA THR A 79 -5.08 3.39 12.32
C THR A 79 -4.01 3.13 11.27
N TYR A 80 -4.40 2.82 10.03
CA TYR A 80 -3.47 2.61 8.93
C TYR A 80 -2.59 3.84 8.68
N PHE A 81 -3.18 5.04 8.52
CA PHE A 81 -2.40 6.25 8.27
C PHE A 81 -1.53 6.67 9.45
N HIS A 82 -1.92 6.36 10.69
CA HIS A 82 -1.08 6.60 11.86
C HIS A 82 0.06 5.57 12.00
N GLY A 83 -0.16 4.32 11.57
CA GLY A 83 0.84 3.25 11.61
C GLY A 83 1.83 3.27 10.46
N VAL A 84 1.46 3.86 9.31
CA VAL A 84 2.36 4.20 8.21
C VAL A 84 3.12 5.50 8.56
N SER A 85 3.80 5.52 9.70
CA SER A 85 4.92 6.44 9.87
C SER A 85 6.03 5.95 8.94
N PRO A 86 6.71 6.83 8.18
CA PRO A 86 7.89 6.45 7.40
C PRO A 86 9.00 6.06 8.38
N THR A 87 8.94 4.83 8.87
CA THR A 87 9.99 4.24 9.66
C THR A 87 11.04 3.83 8.63
N PRO A 88 12.25 4.41 8.65
CA PRO A 88 13.29 4.04 7.71
C PRO A 88 13.79 2.64 8.08
N LEU A 89 13.09 1.61 7.59
CA LEU A 89 13.50 0.21 7.67
C LEU A 89 14.68 -0.05 6.70
N ILE A 90 15.77 0.71 6.86
CA ILE A 90 17.08 0.48 6.23
C ILE A 90 18.23 0.55 7.27
N ASN A 91 18.04 1.06 8.49
CA ASN A 91 19.17 1.31 9.40
C ASN A 91 19.32 0.41 10.66
N MET A 92 18.62 -0.72 10.80
CA MET A 92 18.81 -1.61 11.97
C MET A 92 19.80 -2.78 11.79
N PHE A 93 20.61 -2.81 10.73
CA PHE A 93 21.78 -3.70 10.64
C PHE A 93 23.10 -2.97 10.88
N LYS A 94 23.22 -2.28 12.02
CA LYS A 94 24.51 -2.03 12.67
C LYS A 94 24.43 -2.46 14.13
N HIS A 95 24.40 -3.78 14.31
CA HIS A 95 24.96 -4.40 15.51
C HIS A 95 26.46 -4.08 15.51
N HIS A 96 26.86 -3.03 16.24
CA HIS A 96 28.24 -2.88 16.66
C HIS A 96 28.38 -3.69 17.95
N GLN A 97 28.69 -4.97 17.79
CA GLN A 97 29.23 -5.79 18.86
C GLN A 97 30.71 -5.42 18.99
N ASP A 98 31.10 -4.79 20.10
CA ASP A 98 32.07 -5.36 21.04
C ASP A 98 32.17 -4.47 22.29
N SER A 99 32.31 -5.10 23.45
CA SER A 99 32.41 -4.51 24.77
C SER A 99 33.74 -4.90 25.40
N GLN A 100 34.20 -4.07 26.36
CA GLN A 100 35.31 -4.26 27.32
C GLN A 100 36.71 -3.97 26.76
N GLU A 101 37.67 -3.38 27.48
CA GLU A 101 37.93 -3.35 28.93
C GLU A 101 39.03 -2.28 29.21
N GLY A 102 39.09 -1.67 30.40
CA GLY A 102 40.20 -0.77 30.74
C GLY A 102 39.97 0.15 31.94
N ASP A 103 40.09 -0.42 33.13
CA ASP A 103 40.09 0.19 34.47
C ASP A 103 41.25 1.18 34.73
N THR A 104 41.13 1.91 35.85
CA THR A 104 42.14 2.63 36.68
C THR A 104 42.31 4.17 36.55
N GLY A 105 41.74 4.89 37.53
CA GLY A 105 42.51 5.62 38.55
C GLY A 105 43.11 7.02 38.28
N GLY A 106 42.69 8.00 39.09
CA GLY A 106 43.46 9.22 39.50
C GLY A 106 43.67 10.29 38.42
N ASP A 107 43.72 11.59 38.67
CA ASP A 107 43.85 12.35 39.91
C ASP A 107 43.35 13.79 39.70
N HIS A 108 42.94 14.38 40.81
CA HIS A 108 42.83 15.83 41.02
C HIS A 108 44.05 16.60 40.47
N ILE A 109 43.85 17.80 39.89
CA ILE A 109 44.33 19.08 40.44
C ILE A 109 44.02 20.25 39.50
N LYS A 110 43.42 21.25 40.13
CA LYS A 110 43.07 22.61 39.74
C LYS A 110 44.35 23.46 39.63
N LYS A 111 44.58 24.15 38.51
CA LYS A 111 45.54 25.28 38.37
C LYS A 111 44.86 26.29 37.42
N ASN A 112 44.15 27.27 37.97
CA ASN A 112 44.59 28.64 38.21
C ASN A 112 45.04 29.34 36.93
#